data_AF-A0AAD5PWT8-F1
#
_entry.id   AF-A0AAD5PWT8-F1
#
_cell.length_a   1.000
_cell.length_b   1.000
_cell.length_c   1.000
_cell.angle_alpha   90.00
_cell.angle_beta   90.00
_cell.angle_gamma   90.00
#
_symmetry.space_group_name_H-M   'P 1'
#
loop_
_entity.id
_entity.type
_entity.pdbx_description
1 polymer ?
#
loop_
_entity_poly.entity_id
_entity_poly.type
_entity_poly.pdbx_seq_one_letter_code
_entity_poly.pdbx_strand_id
1 'polypeptide(L)'
;MKLRFFRDFYVVGLVMTCLVLLSFYRFNSETLIITNTCKYASAVAHGQGKCNLPADYITDPDHASYPWIGDPTCQHFPVQFAKNKTRPKWALTSFPGSGVTWTRQLIEGVTGIYTGTVYGRAESPIVLTGHHGNTADLDCECTILIKDHDVLLPDFASFPTLKNNLVKANETRDSKRRGPIRSFLYGHRGILLLRNPMDALFTFAHFLGSSGNHTGVVSEKDFLGPQWDKYIDYVADTWADHAVGWIENIQNGTVLFYERLLLEDTAAELKRLLNVINFVDPHHPPVDPERMRCTLLHKDRKDHKRTKKPVIPLTAGHRLKLMSSIERVQESLRKKGWPLLPVYLYNLRHAESPGMSVHHMFRYAVYAHDNDLLAYEDDLVAFAPALAQLANVTQVIWLNQYPSVDFYGNSTSPNTSVHSEKIHVFNVAARRILGNYTSIRMYDSSNLWAVEYSRSCTVFQREGKFNSTSTKAYINGNNAYVDCKDFVHIGYAALSQATQLLFNDICNEHQVSYAK
;
A
#
# COMPACT_ATOMS: atom_id res chain seq x y z
N MET A 1 44.99 19.34 -53.88
CA MET A 1 45.60 18.98 -52.57
C MET A 1 44.61 19.17 -51.42
N LYS A 2 43.45 18.49 -51.43
CA LYS A 2 42.43 18.56 -50.36
C LYS A 2 41.53 17.30 -50.27
N LEU A 3 42.04 16.14 -50.67
CA LEU A 3 41.32 14.86 -50.54
C LEU A 3 42.12 13.71 -49.89
N ARG A 4 43.42 13.91 -49.57
CA ARG A 4 44.21 12.89 -48.85
C ARG A 4 44.13 13.02 -47.32
N PHE A 5 43.77 14.18 -46.78
CA PHE A 5 43.77 14.43 -45.33
C PHE A 5 42.56 13.82 -44.59
N PHE A 6 41.47 13.48 -45.28
CA PHE A 6 40.26 12.92 -44.65
C PHE A 6 40.28 11.39 -44.52
N ARG A 7 41.10 10.69 -45.31
CA ARG A 7 41.17 9.21 -45.26
C ARG A 7 41.98 8.74 -44.06
N ASP A 8 43.05 9.44 -43.71
CA ASP A 8 43.94 9.03 -42.63
C ASP A 8 43.31 9.29 -41.24
N PHE A 9 42.47 10.32 -41.09
CA PHE A 9 41.71 10.56 -39.85
C PHE A 9 40.61 9.51 -39.60
N TYR A 10 39.95 9.03 -40.65
CA TYR A 10 38.94 7.97 -40.52
C TYR A 10 39.54 6.61 -40.19
N VAL A 11 40.72 6.29 -40.74
CA VAL A 11 41.42 5.04 -40.44
C VAL A 11 41.99 5.05 -39.01
N VAL A 12 42.56 6.17 -38.55
CA VAL A 12 43.06 6.29 -37.17
C VAL A 12 41.90 6.27 -36.15
N GLY A 13 40.75 6.89 -36.47
CA GLY A 13 39.55 6.82 -35.63
C GLY A 13 38.96 5.42 -35.49
N LEU A 14 38.92 4.64 -36.58
CA LEU A 14 38.42 3.26 -36.58
C LEU A 14 39.37 2.28 -35.87
N VAL A 15 40.69 2.47 -35.98
CA VAL A 15 41.67 1.62 -35.28
C VAL A 15 41.66 1.90 -33.76
N MET A 16 41.52 3.17 -33.34
CA MET A 16 41.41 3.52 -31.91
C MET A 16 40.09 3.06 -31.29
N THR A 17 38.97 3.11 -32.03
CA THR A 17 37.68 2.57 -31.54
C THR A 17 37.70 1.04 -31.47
N CYS A 18 38.32 0.35 -32.44
CA CYS A 18 38.51 -1.11 -32.36
C CYS A 18 39.46 -1.53 -31.23
N LEU A 19 40.54 -0.79 -30.97
CA LEU A 19 41.45 -1.08 -29.84
C LEU A 19 40.79 -0.82 -28.48
N VAL A 20 39.98 0.23 -28.36
CA VAL A 20 39.18 0.48 -27.14
C VAL A 20 38.13 -0.62 -26.96
N LEU A 21 37.43 -1.03 -28.02
CA LEU A 21 36.46 -2.14 -27.96
C LEU A 21 37.14 -3.50 -27.64
N LEU A 22 38.34 -3.78 -28.16
CA LEU A 22 39.13 -4.96 -27.81
C LEU A 22 39.69 -4.92 -26.38
N SER A 23 39.99 -3.72 -25.86
CA SER A 23 40.37 -3.50 -24.46
C SER A 23 39.19 -3.76 -23.52
N PHE A 24 37.99 -3.29 -23.89
CA PHE A 24 36.74 -3.60 -23.17
C PHE A 24 36.34 -5.07 -23.31
N TYR A 25 36.63 -5.73 -24.43
CA TYR A 25 36.36 -7.16 -24.62
C TYR A 25 37.32 -8.05 -23.82
N ARG A 26 38.61 -7.69 -23.73
CA ARG A 26 39.58 -8.40 -22.87
C ARG A 26 39.36 -8.15 -21.37
N PHE A 27 38.87 -6.98 -20.97
CA PHE A 27 38.46 -6.76 -19.56
C PHE A 27 37.14 -7.48 -19.19
N ASN A 28 36.29 -7.80 -20.18
CA ASN A 28 35.06 -8.57 -19.97
C ASN A 28 35.21 -10.09 -20.16
N SER A 29 36.38 -10.60 -20.56
CA SER A 29 36.61 -12.04 -20.74
C SER A 29 37.27 -12.72 -19.54
N GLU A 30 37.60 -11.99 -18.47
CA GLU A 30 38.12 -12.55 -17.21
C GLU A 30 37.25 -12.25 -15.98
N THR A 31 36.01 -11.78 -16.17
CA THR A 31 35.00 -12.02 -15.15
C THR A 31 34.60 -13.48 -15.26
N LEU A 32 35.24 -14.31 -14.44
CA LEU A 32 34.73 -15.63 -14.10
C LEU A 32 33.28 -15.42 -13.65
N ILE A 33 32.32 -15.66 -14.54
CA ILE A 33 30.92 -15.78 -14.15
C ILE A 33 30.89 -17.06 -13.33
N ILE A 34 31.14 -16.92 -12.02
CA ILE A 34 30.83 -17.94 -11.04
C ILE A 34 29.30 -18.06 -11.09
N THR A 35 28.82 -18.91 -11.99
CA THR A 35 27.46 -19.42 -12.00
C THR A 35 27.32 -20.32 -10.77
N ASN A 36 27.27 -19.72 -9.58
CA ASN A 36 26.72 -20.35 -8.39
C ASN A 36 25.20 -20.45 -8.57
N THR A 37 24.80 -21.22 -9.57
CA THR A 37 23.50 -21.85 -9.60
C THR A 37 23.51 -22.87 -8.46
N CYS A 38 22.99 -22.48 -7.29
CA CYS A 38 22.38 -23.49 -6.46
C CYS A 38 21.38 -24.22 -7.36
N LYS A 39 21.65 -25.48 -7.70
CA LYS A 39 20.68 -26.36 -8.35
C LYS A 39 19.56 -26.65 -7.35
N TYR A 40 18.71 -25.65 -7.08
CA TYR A 40 17.53 -25.74 -6.21
C TYR A 40 16.42 -26.61 -6.82
N ALA A 41 16.55 -27.02 -8.08
CA ALA A 41 15.53 -27.79 -8.79
C ALA A 41 15.38 -29.24 -8.29
N SER A 42 16.36 -29.82 -7.58
CA SER A 42 16.28 -31.22 -7.12
C SER A 42 16.08 -31.40 -5.60
N ALA A 43 16.14 -30.33 -4.80
CA ALA A 43 16.02 -30.43 -3.34
C ALA A 43 14.57 -30.40 -2.83
N VAL A 44 13.59 -30.21 -3.72
CA VAL A 44 12.16 -30.16 -3.37
C VAL A 44 11.52 -31.55 -3.30
N ALA A 45 12.18 -32.59 -3.81
CA ALA A 45 11.62 -33.94 -3.86
C ALA A 45 11.87 -34.80 -2.59
N HIS A 46 12.96 -34.55 -1.86
CA HIS A 46 13.32 -35.31 -0.66
C HIS A 46 13.96 -34.37 0.35
N GLY A 47 13.32 -34.15 1.50
CA GLY A 47 13.66 -33.15 2.52
C GLY A 47 15.00 -33.33 3.25
N GLN A 48 16.11 -33.45 2.51
CA GLN A 48 17.49 -33.50 3.01
C GLN A 48 18.43 -32.92 1.93
N GLY A 49 18.52 -31.59 1.83
CA GLY A 49 19.49 -30.92 0.96
C GLY A 49 20.45 -30.07 1.80
N LYS A 50 21.61 -30.61 2.18
CA LYS A 50 22.72 -29.79 2.68
C LYS A 50 23.31 -29.02 1.49
N CYS A 51 23.29 -27.69 1.56
CA CYS A 51 24.01 -26.85 0.61
C CYS A 51 25.51 -26.93 0.93
N ASN A 52 26.25 -27.76 0.21
CA ASN A 52 27.71 -27.74 0.30
C ASN A 52 28.24 -26.63 -0.61
N LEU A 53 28.54 -25.46 -0.03
CA LEU A 53 29.36 -24.44 -0.65
C LEU A 53 30.85 -24.87 -0.60
N PRO A 54 31.69 -24.46 -1.58
CA PRO A 54 33.12 -24.78 -1.56
C PRO A 54 33.76 -24.30 -0.25
N ALA A 55 34.69 -25.11 0.29
CA ALA A 55 35.24 -25.04 1.65
C ALA A 55 36.07 -23.78 1.97
N ASP A 56 36.05 -22.76 1.10
CA ASP A 56 36.99 -21.63 1.14
C ASP A 56 36.27 -20.29 1.38
N TYR A 57 34.99 -20.30 1.78
CA TYR A 57 34.25 -19.08 2.12
C TYR A 57 34.51 -18.66 3.56
N ILE A 58 35.70 -18.12 3.81
CA ILE A 58 35.98 -17.40 5.06
C ILE A 58 35.25 -16.05 4.96
N THR A 59 34.13 -15.92 5.67
CA THR A 59 33.62 -14.59 6.05
C THR A 59 34.68 -13.96 6.93
N ASP A 60 35.44 -13.00 6.39
CA ASP A 60 36.32 -12.17 7.18
C ASP A 60 35.47 -11.45 8.25
N PRO A 61 35.58 -11.82 9.55
CA PRO A 61 34.77 -11.24 10.62
C PRO A 61 35.04 -9.75 10.84
N ASP A 62 36.11 -9.20 10.25
CA ASP A 62 36.66 -7.88 10.55
C ASP A 62 36.13 -6.76 9.65
N HIS A 63 35.27 -7.05 8.66
CA HIS A 63 34.67 -6.01 7.81
C HIS A 63 33.47 -5.36 8.50
N ALA A 64 33.75 -4.36 9.34
CA ALA A 64 32.76 -3.41 9.83
C ALA A 64 32.55 -2.26 8.83
N SER A 65 31.32 -1.77 8.72
CA SER A 65 30.99 -0.55 7.98
C SER A 65 30.44 0.53 8.91
N TYR A 66 30.70 1.78 8.54
CA TYR A 66 30.33 2.96 9.34
C TYR A 66 29.33 3.79 8.53
N PRO A 67 28.01 3.60 8.75
CA PRO A 67 26.98 4.15 7.88
C PRO A 67 26.72 5.65 8.06
N TRP A 68 27.28 6.27 9.10
CA TRP A 68 27.08 7.68 9.45
C TRP A 68 28.29 8.56 9.11
N ILE A 69 28.79 8.44 7.88
CA ILE A 69 29.97 9.20 7.43
C ILE A 69 29.73 10.70 7.57
N GLY A 70 30.67 11.41 8.19
CA GLY A 70 30.65 12.86 8.33
C GLY A 70 29.80 13.39 9.49
N ASP A 71 29.09 12.51 10.23
CA ASP A 71 28.46 12.90 11.49
C ASP A 71 29.45 12.68 12.65
N PRO A 72 29.99 13.73 13.28
CA PRO A 72 31.02 13.59 14.31
C PRO A 72 30.52 12.83 15.55
N THR A 73 29.20 12.79 15.78
CA THR A 73 28.59 12.11 16.92
C THR A 73 28.17 10.67 16.62
N CYS A 74 28.00 10.31 15.36
CA CYS A 74 27.48 8.98 14.97
C CYS A 74 28.46 8.13 14.17
N GLN A 75 29.49 8.73 13.55
CA GLN A 75 30.43 8.04 12.66
C GLN A 75 31.22 6.89 13.29
N HIS A 76 31.29 6.84 14.63
CA HIS A 76 32.06 5.83 15.37
C HIS A 76 31.28 4.54 15.61
N PHE A 77 29.97 4.51 15.35
CA PHE A 77 29.17 3.30 15.53
C PHE A 77 29.31 2.39 14.30
N PRO A 78 29.85 1.16 14.46
CA PRO A 78 29.95 0.22 13.35
C PRO A 78 28.65 -0.58 13.16
N VAL A 79 28.51 -1.13 11.96
CA VAL A 79 27.66 -2.28 11.63
C VAL A 79 28.58 -3.42 11.20
N GLN A 80 28.40 -4.61 11.75
CA GLN A 80 29.25 -5.77 11.49
C GLN A 80 28.45 -7.08 11.55
N PHE A 81 29.08 -8.21 11.22
CA PHE A 81 28.46 -9.51 11.45
C PHE A 81 28.38 -9.83 12.94
N ALA A 82 27.30 -10.49 13.34
CA ALA A 82 27.28 -11.19 14.62
C ALA A 82 28.20 -12.42 14.53
N LYS A 83 28.62 -12.94 15.69
CA LYS A 83 29.36 -14.20 15.73
C LYS A 83 28.55 -15.32 15.07
N ASN A 84 29.19 -16.16 14.26
CA ASN A 84 28.53 -17.27 13.59
C ASN A 84 27.74 -18.14 14.58
N LYS A 85 26.56 -18.61 14.17
CA LYS A 85 25.68 -19.48 14.96
C LYS A 85 25.16 -18.86 16.25
N THR A 86 25.16 -17.52 16.37
CA THR A 86 24.62 -16.84 17.57
C THR A 86 23.28 -16.18 17.34
N ARG A 87 22.81 -16.09 16.09
CA ARG A 87 21.53 -15.46 15.74
C ARG A 87 20.65 -16.42 14.94
N PRO A 88 19.46 -16.79 15.45
CA PRO A 88 18.54 -17.63 14.69
C PRO A 88 18.15 -16.95 13.37
N LYS A 89 17.91 -17.73 12.32
CA LYS A 89 17.39 -17.19 11.05
C LYS A 89 15.99 -16.61 11.23
N TRP A 90 15.79 -15.40 10.74
CA TRP A 90 14.52 -14.69 10.70
C TRP A 90 14.30 -14.10 9.31
N ALA A 91 13.11 -14.29 8.74
CA ALA A 91 12.74 -13.61 7.50
C ALA A 91 12.37 -12.15 7.78
N LEU A 92 12.88 -11.22 6.97
CA LEU A 92 12.28 -9.91 6.76
C LEU A 92 11.60 -9.96 5.39
N THR A 93 10.30 -10.25 5.41
CA THR A 93 9.55 -10.52 4.19
C THR A 93 8.60 -9.40 3.83
N SER A 94 8.47 -9.10 2.54
CA SER A 94 7.57 -8.08 2.04
C SER A 94 7.24 -8.32 0.57
N PHE A 95 6.13 -7.76 0.09
CA PHE A 95 5.96 -7.56 -1.35
C PHE A 95 7.01 -6.54 -1.87
N PRO A 96 7.55 -6.67 -3.09
CA PRO A 96 8.45 -5.67 -3.68
C PRO A 96 7.86 -4.25 -3.66
N GLY A 97 8.70 -3.24 -3.37
CA GLY A 97 8.24 -1.85 -3.25
C GLY A 97 7.67 -1.45 -1.89
N SER A 98 7.64 -2.38 -0.91
CA SER A 98 7.15 -2.11 0.46
C SER A 98 8.18 -1.46 1.39
N GLY A 99 9.38 -1.10 0.90
CA GLY A 99 10.37 -0.35 1.69
C GLY A 99 11.36 -1.20 2.50
N VAL A 100 11.57 -2.46 2.12
CA VAL A 100 12.48 -3.38 2.83
C VAL A 100 13.92 -2.86 2.92
N THR A 101 14.45 -2.22 1.87
CA THR A 101 15.81 -1.66 1.88
C THR A 101 15.98 -0.60 2.98
N TRP A 102 15.00 0.29 3.12
CA TRP A 102 15.01 1.32 4.15
C TRP A 102 14.83 0.73 5.55
N THR A 103 13.95 -0.27 5.69
CA THR A 103 13.75 -1.00 6.95
C THR A 103 15.04 -1.69 7.42
N ARG A 104 15.78 -2.33 6.49
CA ARG A 104 17.09 -2.94 6.78
C ARG A 104 18.07 -1.92 7.34
N GLN A 105 18.16 -0.74 6.73
CA GLN A 105 19.06 0.32 7.21
C GLN A 105 18.75 0.76 8.65
N LEU A 106 17.46 0.90 9.00
CA LEU A 106 17.06 1.27 10.36
C LEU A 106 17.43 0.17 11.37
N ILE A 107 17.20 -1.09 11.01
CA ILE A 107 17.52 -2.24 11.86
C ILE A 107 19.04 -2.37 12.04
N GLU A 108 19.82 -2.19 10.99
CA GLU A 108 21.30 -2.21 11.08
C GLU A 108 21.83 -1.04 11.90
N GLY A 109 21.28 0.16 11.72
CA GLY A 109 21.68 1.33 12.51
C GLY A 109 21.46 1.12 14.00
N VAL A 110 20.29 0.58 14.38
CA VAL A 110 19.94 0.44 15.80
C VAL A 110 20.59 -0.78 16.46
N THR A 111 20.89 -1.84 15.70
CA THR A 111 21.49 -3.07 16.26
C THR A 111 23.00 -3.16 16.08
N GLY A 112 23.57 -2.45 15.10
CA GLY A 112 24.96 -2.64 14.69
C GLY A 112 25.24 -3.99 14.03
N ILE A 113 24.21 -4.74 13.63
CA ILE A 113 24.34 -6.08 13.03
C ILE A 113 23.78 -6.06 11.62
N TYR A 114 24.54 -6.57 10.66
CA TYR A 114 24.09 -6.67 9.26
C TYR A 114 22.80 -7.47 9.09
N THR A 115 22.00 -7.05 8.11
CA THR A 115 20.91 -7.86 7.54
C THR A 115 21.37 -8.59 6.28
N GLY A 116 20.93 -9.84 6.13
CA GLY A 116 21.19 -10.68 4.96
C GLY A 116 20.12 -10.53 3.87
N THR A 117 20.29 -11.27 2.78
CA THR A 117 19.32 -11.36 1.68
C THR A 117 19.43 -12.69 0.94
N VAL A 118 18.30 -13.27 0.54
CA VAL A 118 18.28 -14.48 -0.29
C VAL A 118 18.82 -14.28 -1.71
N TYR A 119 19.01 -13.02 -2.13
CA TYR A 119 19.49 -12.66 -3.46
C TYR A 119 21.03 -12.59 -3.56
N GLY A 120 21.73 -12.71 -2.43
CA GLY A 120 23.19 -12.69 -2.35
C GLY A 120 23.83 -11.42 -2.91
N ARG A 121 25.08 -11.56 -3.38
CA ARG A 121 25.96 -10.45 -3.84
C ARG A 121 25.45 -9.68 -5.05
N ALA A 122 24.53 -10.26 -5.83
CA ALA A 122 23.97 -9.61 -7.02
C ALA A 122 22.99 -8.50 -6.66
N GLU A 123 22.48 -8.48 -5.43
CA GLU A 123 21.64 -7.39 -4.95
C GLU A 123 22.48 -6.15 -4.62
N SER A 124 21.99 -4.98 -5.05
CA SER A 124 22.63 -3.69 -4.74
C SER A 124 22.78 -3.49 -3.22
N PRO A 125 23.93 -2.95 -2.75
CA PRO A 125 24.14 -2.56 -1.36
C PRO A 125 23.05 -1.63 -0.83
N ILE A 126 22.69 -1.77 0.47
CA ILE A 126 21.71 -0.87 1.10
C ILE A 126 22.31 0.49 1.47
N VAL A 127 23.63 0.63 1.54
CA VAL A 127 24.34 1.89 1.74
C VAL A 127 25.50 1.96 0.75
N LEU A 128 25.79 3.16 0.25
CA LEU A 128 26.91 3.41 -0.67
C LEU A 128 28.28 3.13 -0.04
N THR A 129 28.34 3.08 1.29
CA THR A 129 29.55 3.00 2.10
C THR A 129 30.02 1.57 2.40
N GLY A 130 29.53 0.58 1.64
CA GLY A 130 29.83 -0.83 1.84
C GLY A 130 28.80 -1.51 2.74
N HIS A 131 27.90 -2.27 2.11
CA HIS A 131 26.98 -3.18 2.81
C HIS A 131 27.46 -4.61 2.61
N HIS A 132 28.05 -5.20 3.65
CA HIS A 132 28.60 -6.55 3.57
C HIS A 132 27.54 -7.64 3.82
N GLY A 133 26.39 -7.32 4.43
CA GLY A 133 25.36 -8.30 4.74
C GLY A 133 24.83 -9.10 3.53
N ASN A 134 24.89 -8.54 2.31
CA ASN A 134 24.50 -9.25 1.08
C ASN A 134 25.47 -10.39 0.70
N THR A 135 26.67 -10.43 1.29
CA THR A 135 27.66 -11.49 1.06
C THR A 135 27.54 -12.63 2.08
N ALA A 136 26.65 -12.51 3.08
CA ALA A 136 26.50 -13.52 4.11
C ALA A 136 26.04 -14.87 3.51
N ASP A 137 26.61 -15.97 4.02
CA ASP A 137 26.00 -17.28 3.87
C ASP A 137 24.65 -17.28 4.61
N LEU A 138 23.58 -17.75 3.96
CA LEU A 138 22.24 -17.82 4.55
C LEU A 138 22.22 -18.68 5.82
N ASP A 139 23.13 -19.64 5.94
CA ASP A 139 23.26 -20.51 7.10
C ASP A 139 24.31 -20.03 8.11
N CYS A 140 24.95 -18.86 7.93
CA CYS A 140 25.94 -18.37 8.89
C CYS A 140 25.35 -18.09 10.28
N GLU A 141 24.04 -17.76 10.35
CA GLU A 141 23.38 -17.32 11.58
C GLU A 141 24.12 -16.15 12.25
N CYS A 142 24.61 -15.25 11.39
CA CYS A 142 25.48 -14.11 11.68
C CYS A 142 24.86 -12.76 11.30
N THR A 143 23.64 -12.76 10.74
CA THR A 143 22.86 -11.57 10.40
C THR A 143 21.62 -11.49 11.27
N ILE A 144 21.09 -10.27 11.45
CA ILE A 144 19.94 -10.04 12.34
C ILE A 144 18.62 -10.50 11.70
N LEU A 145 18.42 -10.22 10.41
CA LEU A 145 17.25 -10.61 9.61
C LEU A 145 17.69 -10.85 8.16
N ILE A 146 16.95 -11.68 7.42
CA ILE A 146 17.23 -12.02 6.02
C ILE A 146 16.09 -11.52 5.13
N LYS A 147 16.39 -10.61 4.21
CA LYS A 147 15.44 -10.12 3.21
C LYS A 147 14.98 -11.26 2.30
N ASP A 148 13.67 -11.40 2.14
CA ASP A 148 13.07 -12.36 1.20
C ASP A 148 11.71 -11.88 0.66
N HIS A 149 11.58 -11.75 -0.66
CA HIS A 149 10.28 -11.47 -1.29
C HIS A 149 9.50 -12.73 -1.63
N ASP A 150 10.04 -13.92 -1.37
CA ASP A 150 9.49 -15.20 -1.80
C ASP A 150 9.20 -15.25 -3.30
N VAL A 151 10.19 -14.79 -4.06
CA VAL A 151 10.26 -14.82 -5.53
C VAL A 151 11.68 -15.22 -5.90
N LEU A 152 11.83 -16.28 -6.68
CA LEU A 152 13.14 -16.67 -7.22
C LEU A 152 13.58 -15.65 -8.28
N LEU A 153 14.87 -15.33 -8.39
CA LEU A 153 15.40 -14.43 -9.43
C LEU A 153 14.93 -14.77 -10.87
N PRO A 154 14.78 -16.04 -11.30
CA PRO A 154 14.16 -16.35 -12.60
C PRO A 154 12.66 -15.99 -12.69
N ASP A 155 11.92 -15.97 -11.59
CA ASP A 155 10.53 -15.47 -11.57
C ASP A 155 10.48 -13.94 -11.64
N PHE A 156 11.57 -13.24 -11.32
CA PHE A 156 11.66 -11.79 -11.58
C PHE A 156 11.59 -11.47 -13.08
N ALA A 157 12.08 -12.37 -13.94
CA ALA A 157 11.96 -12.22 -15.39
C ALA A 157 10.54 -12.47 -15.92
N SER A 158 9.62 -12.96 -15.08
CA SER A 158 8.20 -13.17 -15.40
C SER A 158 7.29 -12.03 -14.94
N PHE A 159 7.84 -11.01 -14.26
CA PHE A 159 7.06 -9.81 -13.94
C PHE A 159 6.70 -9.05 -15.21
N PRO A 160 5.47 -8.51 -15.32
CA PRO A 160 5.11 -7.63 -16.42
C PRO A 160 6.04 -6.41 -16.41
N THR A 161 6.95 -6.29 -17.37
CA THR A 161 7.75 -5.07 -17.51
C THR A 161 6.94 -4.05 -18.31
N LEU A 162 6.87 -2.81 -17.83
CA LEU A 162 6.13 -1.74 -18.52
C LEU A 162 6.70 -1.39 -19.89
N LYS A 163 7.98 -1.73 -20.14
CA LYS A 163 8.70 -1.38 -21.37
C LYS A 163 8.89 -2.52 -22.36
N ASN A 164 8.69 -3.78 -21.98
CA ASN A 164 8.79 -4.91 -22.89
C ASN A 164 7.76 -5.97 -22.52
N ASN A 165 6.88 -6.31 -23.45
CA ASN A 165 5.85 -7.36 -23.36
C ASN A 165 6.42 -8.73 -22.96
N LEU A 166 6.77 -8.93 -21.69
CA LEU A 166 7.17 -10.22 -21.13
C LEU A 166 6.08 -10.79 -20.20
N VAL A 167 4.82 -10.48 -20.49
CA VAL A 167 3.81 -11.52 -20.37
C VAL A 167 3.80 -12.20 -21.73
N LYS A 168 4.37 -13.41 -21.83
CA LYS A 168 4.08 -14.28 -22.98
C LYS A 168 2.56 -14.41 -23.03
N ALA A 169 1.94 -13.77 -24.02
CA ALA A 169 0.50 -13.69 -24.17
C ALA A 169 -0.20 -15.05 -24.35
N ASN A 170 0.56 -16.15 -24.41
CA ASN A 170 0.09 -17.49 -24.73
C ASN A 170 0.26 -18.53 -23.61
N GLU A 171 0.65 -18.14 -22.40
CA GLU A 171 0.31 -18.99 -21.26
C GLU A 171 -0.89 -18.33 -20.58
N THR A 172 -2.07 -18.85 -20.90
CA THR A 172 -3.12 -18.98 -19.90
C THR A 172 -2.47 -19.56 -18.65
N ARG A 173 -1.99 -18.70 -17.75
CA ARG A 173 -1.80 -19.04 -16.34
C ARG A 173 -3.19 -19.21 -15.76
N ASP A 174 -3.83 -20.26 -16.22
CA ASP A 174 -4.70 -21.05 -15.40
C ASP A 174 -3.88 -21.35 -14.13
N SER A 175 -4.29 -20.76 -13.01
CA SER A 175 -4.17 -21.35 -11.66
C SER A 175 -2.82 -21.90 -11.17
N LYS A 176 -1.66 -21.58 -11.77
CA LYS A 176 -0.35 -21.89 -11.16
C LYS A 176 -0.09 -20.91 -10.01
N ARG A 177 -0.66 -21.27 -8.86
CA ARG A 177 -0.38 -20.73 -7.53
C ARG A 177 1.12 -20.47 -7.42
N ARG A 178 1.47 -19.29 -6.89
CA ARG A 178 2.82 -19.00 -6.41
C ARG A 178 3.33 -20.20 -5.60
N GLY A 179 4.61 -20.52 -5.73
CA GLY A 179 5.22 -21.60 -4.96
C GLY A 179 4.91 -21.46 -3.46
N PRO A 180 4.95 -22.55 -2.69
CA PRO A 180 4.58 -22.51 -1.27
C PRO A 180 5.42 -21.50 -0.52
N ILE A 181 4.81 -20.78 0.42
CA ILE A 181 5.51 -19.81 1.26
C ILE A 181 6.67 -20.49 1.98
N ARG A 182 7.90 -20.02 1.73
CA ARG A 182 9.14 -20.64 2.23
C ARG A 182 9.51 -20.26 3.67
N SER A 183 8.51 -20.01 4.51
CA SER A 183 8.70 -19.68 5.94
C SER A 183 9.49 -20.76 6.71
N PHE A 184 9.40 -22.03 6.29
CA PHE A 184 10.11 -23.15 6.90
C PHE A 184 11.63 -23.01 6.85
N LEU A 185 12.19 -22.28 5.87
CA LEU A 185 13.64 -22.01 5.79
C LEU A 185 14.16 -21.21 6.99
N TYR A 186 13.26 -20.51 7.67
CA TYR A 186 13.54 -19.66 8.83
C TYR A 186 13.00 -20.26 10.13
N GLY A 187 12.58 -21.53 10.12
CA GLY A 187 11.90 -22.15 11.26
C GLY A 187 10.58 -21.45 11.59
N HIS A 188 9.86 -20.97 10.56
CA HIS A 188 8.62 -20.20 10.70
C HIS A 188 8.75 -18.89 11.49
N ARG A 189 9.97 -18.34 11.56
CA ARG A 189 10.25 -17.03 12.15
C ARG A 189 10.23 -15.93 11.10
N GLY A 190 9.45 -14.88 11.30
CA GLY A 190 9.34 -13.83 10.30
C GLY A 190 8.78 -12.51 10.79
N ILE A 191 9.31 -11.42 10.21
CA ILE A 191 8.75 -10.08 10.29
C ILE A 191 8.16 -9.77 8.91
N LEU A 192 6.84 -9.65 8.85
CA LEU A 192 6.11 -9.30 7.62
C LEU A 192 6.00 -7.77 7.53
N LEU A 193 6.72 -7.16 6.59
CA LEU A 193 6.62 -5.74 6.29
C LEU A 193 5.49 -5.49 5.29
N LEU A 194 4.48 -4.74 5.72
CA LEU A 194 3.35 -4.31 4.89
C LEU A 194 3.38 -2.81 4.66
N ARG A 195 2.98 -2.42 3.45
CA ARG A 195 2.86 -1.04 2.98
C ARG A 195 1.54 -0.91 2.23
N ASN A 196 0.98 0.30 2.19
CA ASN A 196 -0.12 0.65 1.29
C ASN A 196 0.11 0.05 -0.12
N PRO A 197 -0.78 -0.84 -0.60
CA PRO A 197 -0.57 -1.54 -1.87
C PRO A 197 -0.53 -0.59 -3.07
N MET A 198 -1.16 0.58 -2.98
CA MET A 198 -1.11 1.60 -4.03
C MET A 198 0.28 2.25 -4.12
N ASP A 199 0.91 2.51 -2.98
CA ASP A 199 2.27 3.03 -2.95
C ASP A 199 3.30 1.97 -3.38
N ALA A 200 3.08 0.72 -2.97
CA ALA A 200 3.89 -0.43 -3.39
C ALA A 200 3.79 -0.65 -4.90
N LEU A 201 2.58 -0.62 -5.48
CA LEU A 201 2.29 -0.68 -6.91
C LEU A 201 3.18 0.28 -7.70
N PHE A 202 3.06 1.59 -7.46
CA PHE A 202 3.84 2.55 -8.24
C PHE A 202 5.35 2.44 -7.95
N THR A 203 5.75 2.08 -6.74
CA THR A 203 7.17 1.91 -6.41
C THR A 203 7.79 0.76 -7.19
N PHE A 204 7.06 -0.35 -7.28
CA PHE A 204 7.49 -1.53 -7.99
C PHE A 204 7.44 -1.32 -9.50
N ALA A 205 6.44 -0.61 -10.00
CA ALA A 205 6.32 -0.21 -11.41
C ALA A 205 7.55 0.57 -11.88
N HIS A 206 7.96 1.58 -11.12
CA HIS A 206 9.17 2.34 -11.42
C HIS A 206 10.44 1.49 -11.39
N PHE A 207 10.57 0.59 -10.41
CA PHE A 207 11.70 -0.33 -10.33
C PHE A 207 11.79 -1.23 -11.57
N LEU A 208 10.70 -1.87 -11.96
CA LEU A 208 10.66 -2.74 -13.13
C LEU A 208 10.92 -1.98 -14.43
N GLY A 209 10.24 -0.85 -14.64
CA GLY A 209 10.36 -0.08 -15.88
C GLY A 209 11.67 0.73 -16.01
N SER A 210 12.51 0.73 -14.97
CA SER A 210 13.89 1.25 -14.99
C SER A 210 14.94 0.15 -14.89
N SER A 211 14.59 -1.08 -15.30
CA SER A 211 15.52 -2.22 -15.37
C SER A 211 16.13 -2.59 -14.01
N GLY A 212 15.31 -2.55 -12.95
CA GLY A 212 15.74 -2.88 -11.59
C GLY A 212 16.47 -1.76 -10.87
N ASN A 213 16.40 -0.52 -11.35
CA ASN A 213 16.98 0.61 -10.65
C ASN A 213 16.11 1.03 -9.45
N HIS A 214 16.67 0.94 -8.24
CA HIS A 214 16.01 1.30 -6.98
C HIS A 214 15.59 2.78 -6.90
N THR A 215 16.29 3.68 -7.59
CA THR A 215 15.97 5.12 -7.69
C THR A 215 15.42 5.51 -9.06
N GLY A 216 15.29 4.54 -9.97
CA GLY A 216 14.83 4.78 -11.34
C GLY A 216 13.36 5.19 -11.41
N VAL A 217 13.04 5.95 -12.45
CA VAL A 217 11.73 6.55 -12.69
C VAL A 217 11.28 6.23 -14.10
N VAL A 218 9.97 6.10 -14.29
CA VAL A 218 9.32 5.93 -15.60
C VAL A 218 8.34 7.07 -15.83
N SER A 219 7.95 7.26 -17.08
CA SER A 219 7.10 8.39 -17.48
C SER A 219 5.62 8.08 -17.26
N GLU A 220 4.78 9.11 -17.15
CA GLU A 220 3.35 8.94 -16.90
C GLU A 220 2.63 8.12 -17.97
N LYS A 221 3.08 8.21 -19.23
CA LYS A 221 2.58 7.40 -20.34
C LYS A 221 2.77 5.90 -20.14
N ASP A 222 3.74 5.49 -19.31
CA ASP A 222 3.99 4.08 -19.02
C ASP A 222 2.90 3.51 -18.09
N PHE A 223 2.07 4.35 -17.46
CA PHE A 223 0.95 3.95 -16.62
C PHE A 223 -0.40 3.92 -17.36
N LEU A 224 -0.41 3.79 -18.68
CA LEU A 224 -1.65 3.82 -19.47
C LEU A 224 -1.87 2.52 -20.24
N GLY A 225 -3.13 2.24 -20.53
CA GLY A 225 -3.57 1.17 -21.43
C GLY A 225 -3.62 -0.24 -20.80
N PRO A 226 -3.96 -1.27 -21.61
CA PRO A 226 -4.29 -2.61 -21.11
C PRO A 226 -3.17 -3.32 -20.33
N GLN A 227 -1.91 -2.96 -20.59
CA GLN A 227 -0.78 -3.53 -19.86
C GLN A 227 -0.70 -3.00 -18.43
N TRP A 228 -1.03 -1.73 -18.23
CA TRP A 228 -1.15 -1.14 -16.90
C TRP A 228 -2.29 -1.79 -16.10
N ASP A 229 -3.43 -2.03 -16.74
CA ASP A 229 -4.56 -2.72 -16.11
C ASP A 229 -4.17 -4.14 -15.64
N LYS A 230 -3.51 -4.92 -16.51
CA LYS A 230 -3.00 -6.25 -16.15
C LYS A 230 -1.96 -6.20 -15.02
N TYR A 231 -1.11 -5.18 -15.02
CA TYR A 231 -0.13 -4.98 -13.97
C TYR A 231 -0.78 -4.68 -12.62
N ILE A 232 -1.83 -3.86 -12.59
CA ILE A 232 -2.60 -3.59 -11.37
C ILE A 232 -3.24 -4.86 -10.84
N ASP A 233 -3.87 -5.66 -11.72
CA ASP A 233 -4.51 -6.92 -11.33
C ASP A 233 -3.51 -7.88 -10.70
N TYR A 234 -2.33 -7.98 -11.32
CA TYR A 234 -1.23 -8.75 -10.81
C TYR A 234 -0.77 -8.28 -9.42
N VAL A 235 -0.55 -6.98 -9.23
CA VAL A 235 -0.07 -6.44 -7.96
C VAL A 235 -1.12 -6.58 -6.86
N ALA A 236 -2.38 -6.28 -7.15
CA ALA A 236 -3.48 -6.43 -6.20
C ALA A 236 -3.52 -7.86 -5.63
N ASP A 237 -3.56 -8.86 -6.52
CA ASP A 237 -3.62 -10.26 -6.13
C ASP A 237 -2.34 -10.74 -5.44
N THR A 238 -1.18 -10.49 -6.05
CA THR A 238 0.11 -11.00 -5.55
C THR A 238 0.53 -10.35 -4.23
N TRP A 239 0.17 -9.09 -3.99
CA TRP A 239 0.41 -8.42 -2.72
C TRP A 239 -0.42 -9.07 -1.61
N ALA A 240 -1.71 -9.33 -1.86
CA ALA A 240 -2.57 -9.99 -0.89
C ALA A 240 -2.14 -11.43 -0.62
N ASP A 241 -1.86 -12.22 -1.67
CA ASP A 241 -1.38 -13.60 -1.56
C ASP A 241 -0.08 -13.71 -0.76
N HIS A 242 0.87 -12.81 -1.00
CA HIS A 242 2.11 -12.73 -0.24
C HIS A 242 1.82 -12.52 1.25
N ALA A 243 1.03 -11.49 1.56
CA ALA A 243 0.74 -11.12 2.93
C ALA A 243 -0.03 -12.23 3.66
N VAL A 244 -1.13 -12.72 3.09
CA VAL A 244 -1.95 -13.80 3.67
C VAL A 244 -1.11 -15.05 3.89
N GLY A 245 -0.35 -15.48 2.88
CA GLY A 245 0.49 -16.66 2.99
C GLY A 245 1.51 -16.56 4.12
N TRP A 246 2.19 -15.42 4.29
CA TRP A 246 3.12 -15.23 5.40
C TRP A 246 2.43 -15.09 6.75
N ILE A 247 1.27 -14.43 6.84
CA ILE A 247 0.47 -14.34 8.08
C ILE A 247 0.10 -15.74 8.59
N GLU A 248 -0.37 -16.61 7.69
CA GLU A 248 -0.76 -17.97 8.03
C GLU A 248 0.44 -18.80 8.49
N ASN A 249 1.60 -18.64 7.84
CA ASN A 249 2.75 -19.52 8.02
C ASN A 249 3.79 -19.05 9.07
N ILE A 250 3.77 -17.79 9.51
CA ILE A 250 4.63 -17.33 10.61
C ILE A 250 4.09 -17.88 11.93
N GLN A 251 4.93 -18.60 12.67
CA GLN A 251 4.62 -19.09 14.01
C GLN A 251 5.20 -18.19 15.09
N ASN A 252 6.40 -17.63 14.83
CA ASN A 252 7.04 -16.69 15.73
C ASN A 252 7.38 -15.40 14.97
N GLY A 253 6.78 -14.29 15.36
CA GLY A 253 6.95 -13.03 14.66
C GLY A 253 5.74 -12.13 14.69
N THR A 254 5.79 -11.08 13.88
CA THR A 254 4.74 -10.06 13.78
C THR A 254 4.74 -9.39 12.42
N VAL A 255 3.67 -8.67 12.14
CA VAL A 255 3.63 -7.63 11.11
C VAL A 255 4.35 -6.36 11.57
N LEU A 256 5.01 -5.67 10.63
CA LEU A 256 5.53 -4.30 10.72
C LEU A 256 4.88 -3.46 9.61
N PHE A 257 4.38 -2.27 9.94
CA PHE A 257 3.76 -1.38 8.95
C PHE A 257 4.73 -0.27 8.55
N TYR A 258 4.99 -0.16 7.25
CA TYR A 258 5.86 0.87 6.68
C TYR A 258 5.38 2.28 7.06
N GLU A 259 4.08 2.52 7.05
CA GLU A 259 3.48 3.81 7.37
C GLU A 259 3.69 4.19 8.84
N ARG A 260 3.53 3.26 9.79
CA ARG A 260 3.81 3.53 11.21
C ARG A 260 5.30 3.76 11.46
N LEU A 261 6.14 2.93 10.83
CA LEU A 261 7.59 3.05 10.93
C LEU A 261 8.09 4.42 10.45
N LEU A 262 7.43 5.02 9.45
CA LEU A 262 7.78 6.34 8.91
C LEU A 262 7.11 7.53 9.58
N LEU A 263 5.79 7.44 9.76
CA LEU A 263 4.91 8.59 9.98
C LEU A 263 4.51 8.75 11.44
N GLU A 264 4.64 7.68 12.24
CA GLU A 264 4.33 7.71 13.67
C GLU A 264 5.63 7.66 14.48
N ASP A 265 5.76 6.71 15.40
CA ASP A 265 6.92 6.55 16.27
C ASP A 265 7.85 5.43 15.75
N THR A 266 8.84 5.83 14.95
CA THR A 266 9.89 4.94 14.44
C THR A 266 10.60 4.19 15.57
N ALA A 267 10.87 4.85 16.70
CA ALA A 267 11.63 4.27 17.80
C ALA A 267 10.83 3.16 18.50
N ALA A 268 9.53 3.42 18.73
CA ALA A 268 8.63 2.43 19.31
C ALA A 268 8.46 1.20 18.42
N GLU A 269 8.29 1.38 17.10
CA GLU A 269 8.16 0.26 16.16
C GLU A 269 9.45 -0.56 16.05
N LEU A 270 10.64 0.08 16.05
CA LEU A 270 11.92 -0.63 16.09
C LEU A 270 12.09 -1.42 17.40
N LYS A 271 11.77 -0.82 18.55
CA LYS A 271 11.80 -1.51 19.86
C LYS A 271 10.84 -2.71 19.88
N ARG A 272 9.62 -2.54 19.34
CA ARG A 272 8.63 -3.61 19.24
C ARG A 272 9.14 -4.77 18.40
N LEU A 273 9.75 -4.48 17.24
CA LEU A 273 10.37 -5.49 16.39
C LEU A 273 11.49 -6.24 17.12
N LEU A 274 12.41 -5.52 17.76
CA LEU A 274 13.56 -6.12 18.45
C LEU A 274 13.14 -6.98 19.64
N ASN A 275 12.07 -6.58 20.35
CA ASN A 275 11.47 -7.38 21.40
C ASN A 275 10.87 -8.70 20.85
N VAL A 276 10.15 -8.65 19.72
CA VAL A 276 9.56 -9.84 19.11
C VAL A 276 10.61 -10.86 18.68
N ILE A 277 11.75 -10.40 18.17
CA ILE A 277 12.84 -11.30 17.77
C ILE A 277 13.72 -11.74 18.96
N ASN A 278 13.36 -11.36 20.19
CA ASN A 278 14.14 -11.57 21.41
C ASN A 278 15.58 -11.10 21.27
N PHE A 279 15.78 -9.91 20.70
CA PHE A 279 17.10 -9.36 20.54
C PHE A 279 17.73 -9.05 21.90
N VAL A 280 18.90 -9.61 22.12
CA VAL A 280 19.73 -9.33 23.30
C VAL A 280 21.11 -8.91 22.82
N ASP A 281 21.55 -7.75 23.28
CA ASP A 281 22.94 -7.30 23.20
C ASP A 281 23.64 -7.74 24.50
N PRO A 282 24.70 -8.57 24.44
CA PRO A 282 25.43 -8.99 25.63
C PRO A 282 26.26 -7.88 26.28
N HIS A 283 26.48 -6.74 25.60
CA HIS A 283 27.34 -5.65 26.06
C HIS A 283 26.57 -4.35 26.39
N HIS A 284 25.29 -4.24 26.01
CA HIS A 284 24.48 -3.04 26.19
C HIS A 284 23.03 -3.40 26.58
N PRO A 285 22.19 -2.44 27.01
CA PRO A 285 20.74 -2.63 26.96
C PRO A 285 20.32 -3.15 25.57
N PRO A 286 19.20 -3.89 25.43
CA PRO A 286 18.79 -4.49 24.15
C PRO A 286 18.76 -3.51 22.97
N VAL A 287 18.64 -2.21 23.25
CA VAL A 287 18.90 -1.15 22.29
C VAL A 287 19.75 -0.08 22.96
N ASP A 288 20.95 0.18 22.42
CA ASP A 288 21.77 1.33 22.81
C ASP A 288 21.01 2.64 22.46
N PRO A 289 20.70 3.51 23.46
CA PRO A 289 20.02 4.77 23.22
C PRO A 289 20.71 5.69 22.21
N GLU A 290 22.04 5.69 22.17
CA GLU A 290 22.79 6.55 21.24
C GLU A 290 22.73 6.01 19.81
N ARG A 291 22.78 4.68 19.63
CA ARG A 291 22.52 4.06 18.31
C ARG A 291 21.10 4.35 17.83
N MET A 292 20.11 4.27 18.72
CA MET A 292 18.74 4.66 18.39
C MET A 292 18.67 6.13 17.98
N ARG A 293 19.30 7.04 18.74
CA ARG A 293 19.36 8.47 18.42
C ARG A 293 19.98 8.72 17.04
N CYS A 294 21.14 8.11 16.75
CA CYS A 294 21.80 8.22 15.46
C CYS A 294 20.96 7.63 14.32
N THR A 295 20.28 6.51 14.56
CA THR A 295 19.37 5.91 13.57
C THR A 295 18.21 6.84 13.24
N LEU A 296 17.59 7.46 14.25
CA LEU A 296 16.48 8.40 14.06
C LEU A 296 16.93 9.70 13.39
N LEU A 297 18.10 10.23 13.75
CA LEU A 297 18.68 11.42 13.14
C LEU A 297 18.91 11.25 11.63
N HIS A 298 19.30 10.04 11.22
CA HIS A 298 19.61 9.69 9.84
C HIS A 298 18.50 8.89 9.14
N LYS A 299 17.29 8.81 9.71
CA LYS A 299 16.20 8.01 9.12
C LYS A 299 15.75 8.52 7.76
N ASP A 300 15.96 9.80 7.46
CA ASP A 300 15.47 10.49 6.26
C ASP A 300 16.50 10.65 5.14
N ARG A 301 17.53 9.80 5.11
CA ARG A 301 18.50 9.77 4.00
C ARG A 301 17.81 9.67 2.63
N LYS A 302 18.35 10.41 1.66
CA LYS A 302 17.79 10.57 0.31
C LYS A 302 18.49 9.72 -0.76
N ASP A 303 19.60 9.07 -0.41
CA ASP A 303 20.43 8.21 -1.29
C ASP A 303 19.63 7.14 -2.04
N HIS A 304 18.57 6.61 -1.43
CA HIS A 304 17.69 5.62 -2.04
C HIS A 304 16.24 6.10 -2.25
N LYS A 305 15.96 7.39 -2.04
CA LYS A 305 14.64 8.00 -2.29
C LYS A 305 14.58 8.54 -3.72
N ARG A 306 13.47 8.29 -4.42
CA ARG A 306 13.19 8.90 -5.73
C ARG A 306 12.88 10.39 -5.52
N THR A 307 13.55 11.27 -6.27
CA THR A 307 13.36 12.73 -6.17
C THR A 307 12.02 13.20 -6.75
N LYS A 308 11.56 12.58 -7.84
CA LYS A 308 10.22 12.77 -8.40
C LYS A 308 9.67 11.42 -8.86
N LYS A 309 8.51 11.04 -8.34
CA LYS A 309 7.83 9.77 -8.66
C LYS A 309 6.51 10.12 -9.36
N PRO A 310 6.48 10.24 -10.69
CA PRO A 310 5.25 10.46 -11.42
C PRO A 310 4.25 9.38 -11.05
N VAL A 311 3.02 9.78 -10.75
CA VAL A 311 1.90 8.88 -10.51
C VAL A 311 0.73 9.41 -11.33
N ILE A 312 -0.11 8.51 -11.81
CA ILE A 312 -1.38 8.89 -12.43
C ILE A 312 -2.53 8.57 -11.47
N PRO A 313 -3.67 9.26 -11.59
CA PRO A 313 -4.89 8.84 -10.91
C PRO A 313 -5.26 7.40 -11.27
N LEU A 314 -5.45 6.56 -10.25
CA LEU A 314 -6.04 5.23 -10.43
C LEU A 314 -7.55 5.35 -10.69
N THR A 315 -8.04 4.59 -11.67
CA THR A 315 -9.49 4.51 -11.97
C THR A 315 -10.26 3.89 -10.80
N ALA A 316 -11.59 4.06 -10.79
CA ALA A 316 -12.44 3.41 -9.79
C ALA A 316 -12.28 1.88 -9.78
N GLY A 317 -12.20 1.25 -10.95
CA GLY A 317 -12.00 -0.21 -11.08
C GLY A 317 -10.67 -0.67 -10.51
N HIS A 318 -9.58 0.07 -10.74
CA HIS A 318 -8.27 -0.22 -10.15
C HIS A 318 -8.30 -0.16 -8.62
N ARG A 319 -8.95 0.88 -8.08
CA ARG A 319 -9.06 1.09 -6.63
C ARG A 319 -9.85 -0.03 -5.97
N LEU A 320 -10.98 -0.43 -6.54
CA LEU A 320 -11.80 -1.54 -6.02
C LEU A 320 -10.98 -2.83 -5.85
N LYS A 321 -10.13 -3.17 -6.83
CA LYS A 321 -9.25 -4.34 -6.76
C LYS A 321 -8.22 -4.25 -5.63
N LEU A 322 -7.57 -3.09 -5.49
CA LEU A 322 -6.58 -2.86 -4.44
C LEU A 322 -7.22 -2.79 -3.04
N MET A 323 -8.45 -2.26 -2.94
CA MET A 323 -9.23 -2.25 -1.69
C MET A 323 -9.65 -3.66 -1.29
N SER A 324 -10.16 -4.46 -2.22
CA SER A 324 -10.45 -5.88 -1.96
C SER A 324 -9.21 -6.64 -1.48
N SER A 325 -8.03 -6.28 -1.99
CA SER A 325 -6.75 -6.84 -1.53
C SER A 325 -6.45 -6.46 -0.08
N ILE A 326 -6.68 -5.19 0.30
CA ILE A 326 -6.54 -4.72 1.69
C ILE A 326 -7.50 -5.47 2.61
N GLU A 327 -8.76 -5.64 2.21
CA GLU A 327 -9.76 -6.38 2.99
C GLU A 327 -9.35 -7.84 3.22
N ARG A 328 -8.86 -8.53 2.18
CA ARG A 328 -8.31 -9.88 2.29
C ARG A 328 -7.20 -9.97 3.34
N VAL A 329 -6.28 -9.01 3.34
CA VAL A 329 -5.18 -8.97 4.30
C VAL A 329 -5.65 -8.58 5.70
N GLN A 330 -6.58 -7.62 5.84
CA GLN A 330 -7.20 -7.29 7.12
C GLN A 330 -7.87 -8.49 7.78
N GLU A 331 -8.61 -9.28 7.00
CA GLU A 331 -9.26 -10.49 7.49
C GLU A 331 -8.24 -11.51 8.01
N SER A 332 -7.15 -11.73 7.27
CA SER A 332 -6.08 -12.65 7.68
C SER A 332 -5.37 -12.16 8.95
N LEU A 333 -5.05 -10.86 9.05
CA LEU A 333 -4.48 -10.25 10.26
C LEU A 333 -5.40 -10.41 11.47
N ARG A 334 -6.71 -10.16 11.28
CA ARG A 334 -7.72 -10.30 12.35
C ARG A 334 -7.81 -11.74 12.85
N LYS A 335 -7.88 -12.71 11.94
CA LYS A 335 -7.88 -14.14 12.27
C LYS A 335 -6.62 -14.58 13.02
N LYS A 336 -5.47 -14.02 12.67
CA LYS A 336 -4.19 -14.29 13.35
C LYS A 336 -4.11 -13.63 14.74
N GLY A 337 -4.93 -12.63 15.03
CA GLY A 337 -4.82 -11.80 16.23
C GLY A 337 -3.65 -10.82 16.17
N TRP A 338 -3.24 -10.42 14.97
CA TRP A 338 -2.18 -9.43 14.76
C TRP A 338 -2.75 -8.01 14.61
N PRO A 339 -1.92 -6.97 14.81
CA PRO A 339 -2.30 -5.60 14.49
C PRO A 339 -2.88 -5.49 13.07
N LEU A 340 -3.96 -4.73 12.93
CA LEU A 340 -4.61 -4.47 11.64
C LEU A 340 -3.84 -3.39 10.85
N LEU A 341 -3.98 -3.41 9.52
CA LEU A 341 -3.42 -2.41 8.62
C LEU A 341 -3.83 -1.00 9.06
N PRO A 342 -2.91 -0.03 9.12
CA PRO A 342 -3.20 1.36 9.48
C PRO A 342 -3.77 2.10 8.27
N VAL A 343 -4.97 1.70 7.83
CA VAL A 343 -5.62 2.25 6.62
C VAL A 343 -5.84 3.77 6.74
N TYR A 344 -5.99 4.28 7.96
CA TYR A 344 -6.05 5.72 8.26
C TYR A 344 -4.77 6.50 7.89
N LEU A 345 -3.63 5.83 7.70
CA LEU A 345 -2.39 6.45 7.20
C LEU A 345 -2.27 6.37 5.67
N TYR A 346 -3.16 5.66 4.98
CA TYR A 346 -3.04 5.43 3.54
C TYR A 346 -3.60 6.63 2.80
N ASN A 347 -2.83 7.17 1.85
CA ASN A 347 -3.36 8.19 0.96
C ASN A 347 -4.29 7.55 -0.08
N LEU A 348 -5.55 7.34 0.30
CA LEU A 348 -6.58 6.76 -0.56
C LEU A 348 -7.29 7.79 -1.45
N ARG A 349 -6.84 9.06 -1.45
CA ARG A 349 -7.49 10.18 -2.14
C ARG A 349 -7.81 9.85 -3.61
N HIS A 350 -9.05 10.14 -4.01
CA HIS A 350 -9.42 10.25 -5.42
C HIS A 350 -8.87 11.57 -5.98
N ALA A 351 -8.22 11.54 -7.15
CA ALA A 351 -7.80 12.77 -7.83
C ALA A 351 -8.99 13.49 -8.50
N GLU A 352 -10.09 12.77 -8.69
CA GLU A 352 -11.41 13.37 -8.89
C GLU A 352 -11.94 13.69 -7.50
N SER A 353 -12.06 14.98 -7.16
CA SER A 353 -12.66 15.43 -5.89
C SER A 353 -13.85 14.53 -5.55
N PRO A 354 -13.84 13.83 -4.40
CA PRO A 354 -14.99 13.05 -4.01
C PRO A 354 -16.08 14.07 -3.75
N GLY A 355 -16.96 14.30 -4.73
CA GLY A 355 -18.07 15.22 -4.56
C GLY A 355 -18.74 14.94 -3.21
N MET A 356 -19.20 15.97 -2.52
CA MET A 356 -19.81 15.89 -1.18
C MET A 356 -21.14 15.09 -1.14
N SER A 357 -21.36 14.20 -2.11
CA SER A 357 -22.49 13.31 -2.20
C SER A 357 -22.33 12.13 -1.24
N VAL A 358 -23.48 11.77 -0.69
CA VAL A 358 -23.72 10.64 0.21
C VAL A 358 -23.09 9.33 -0.29
N HIS A 359 -23.15 9.06 -1.59
CA HIS A 359 -22.59 7.87 -2.21
C HIS A 359 -21.06 7.76 -2.06
N HIS A 360 -20.34 8.89 -2.00
CA HIS A 360 -18.90 8.88 -1.76
C HIS A 360 -18.55 8.65 -0.29
N MET A 361 -19.49 8.86 0.63
CA MET A 361 -19.32 8.57 2.06
C MET A 361 -19.46 7.07 2.38
N PHE A 362 -20.02 6.25 1.48
CA PHE A 362 -20.41 4.85 1.76
C PHE A 362 -19.50 3.76 1.22
N ARG A 363 -18.52 4.11 0.38
CA ARG A 363 -17.73 3.09 -0.33
C ARG A 363 -16.88 2.19 0.56
N TYR A 364 -16.69 2.52 1.83
CA TYR A 364 -15.97 1.69 2.79
C TYR A 364 -16.80 1.57 4.07
N ALA A 365 -17.43 0.41 4.26
CA ALA A 365 -17.92 0.02 5.57
C ALA A 365 -16.75 -0.45 6.43
N VAL A 366 -16.90 -0.26 7.75
CA VAL A 366 -16.34 -1.07 8.85
C VAL A 366 -15.39 -0.35 9.83
N TYR A 367 -14.74 0.80 9.56
CA TYR A 367 -13.88 1.42 10.61
C TYR A 367 -13.96 2.94 10.74
N ALA A 368 -13.92 3.40 12.00
CA ALA A 368 -14.17 4.77 12.47
C ALA A 368 -13.04 5.80 12.22
N HIS A 369 -12.03 5.47 11.39
CA HIS A 369 -10.89 6.34 11.12
C HIS A 369 -10.69 6.49 9.61
N ASP A 370 -11.66 7.16 8.98
CA ASP A 370 -11.77 7.28 7.53
C ASP A 370 -11.06 8.52 6.97
N ASN A 371 -10.16 8.29 6.02
CA ASN A 371 -9.60 9.34 5.15
C ASN A 371 -10.69 10.08 4.37
N ASP A 372 -11.87 9.47 4.20
CA ASP A 372 -13.04 10.08 3.56
C ASP A 372 -13.57 11.26 4.38
N LEU A 373 -13.55 11.17 5.72
CA LEU A 373 -13.97 12.27 6.59
C LEU A 373 -12.99 13.44 6.50
N LEU A 374 -11.68 13.16 6.52
CA LEU A 374 -10.66 14.20 6.37
C LEU A 374 -10.74 14.87 4.99
N ALA A 375 -10.91 14.09 3.92
CA ALA A 375 -11.09 14.63 2.58
C ALA A 375 -12.38 15.46 2.47
N TYR A 376 -13.47 15.00 3.08
CA TYR A 376 -14.71 15.76 3.15
C TYR A 376 -14.55 17.07 3.93
N GLU A 377 -13.86 17.03 5.07
CA GLU A 377 -13.56 18.22 5.86
C GLU A 377 -12.71 19.22 5.07
N ASP A 378 -11.65 18.76 4.39
CA ASP A 378 -10.80 19.60 3.54
C ASP A 378 -11.58 20.24 2.39
N ASP A 379 -12.39 19.45 1.66
CA ASP A 379 -13.22 19.94 0.56
C ASP A 379 -14.27 20.94 1.05
N LEU A 380 -14.86 20.69 2.22
CA LEU A 380 -15.86 21.58 2.81
C LEU A 380 -15.23 22.88 3.33
N VAL A 381 -14.03 22.82 3.93
CA VAL A 381 -13.26 24.01 4.32
C VAL A 381 -12.91 24.85 3.09
N ALA A 382 -12.55 24.23 1.97
CA ALA A 382 -12.27 24.93 0.72
C ALA A 382 -13.54 25.55 0.10
N PHE A 383 -14.70 24.89 0.24
CA PHE A 383 -15.96 25.34 -0.36
C PHE A 383 -16.72 26.36 0.49
N ALA A 384 -16.58 26.33 1.82
CA ALA A 384 -17.33 27.18 2.74
C ALA A 384 -17.22 28.70 2.44
N PRO A 385 -16.05 29.27 2.07
CA PRO A 385 -15.95 30.67 1.68
C PRO A 385 -16.81 31.04 0.47
N ALA A 386 -16.94 30.15 -0.51
CA ALA A 386 -17.77 30.38 -1.68
C ALA A 386 -19.26 30.38 -1.33
N LEU A 387 -19.70 29.45 -0.47
CA LEU A 387 -21.06 29.44 0.06
C LEU A 387 -21.37 30.71 0.84
N ALA A 388 -20.43 31.18 1.67
CA ALA A 388 -20.59 32.41 2.44
C ALA A 388 -20.71 33.64 1.54
N GLN A 389 -19.96 33.70 0.44
CA GLN A 389 -20.10 34.76 -0.56
C GLN A 389 -21.47 34.72 -1.26
N LEU A 390 -21.95 33.54 -1.63
CA LEU A 390 -23.31 33.37 -2.18
C LEU A 390 -24.37 33.84 -1.19
N ALA A 391 -24.18 33.54 0.10
CA ALA A 391 -25.11 33.88 1.16
C ALA A 391 -25.25 35.41 1.38
N ASN A 392 -24.37 36.24 0.81
CA ASN A 392 -24.52 37.69 0.83
C ASN A 392 -25.60 38.21 -0.13
N VAL A 393 -25.96 37.43 -1.15
CA VAL A 393 -26.91 37.82 -2.21
C VAL A 393 -28.13 36.91 -2.30
N THR A 394 -28.12 35.78 -1.59
CA THR A 394 -29.22 34.82 -1.53
C THR A 394 -29.24 34.11 -0.18
N GLN A 395 -30.33 33.42 0.15
CA GLN A 395 -30.33 32.50 1.28
C GLN A 395 -29.66 31.18 0.88
N VAL A 396 -28.67 30.74 1.66
CA VAL A 396 -28.01 29.44 1.48
C VAL A 396 -28.46 28.51 2.60
N ILE A 397 -29.12 27.41 2.23
CA ILE A 397 -29.55 26.36 3.14
C ILE A 397 -28.72 25.11 2.86
N TRP A 398 -27.97 24.65 3.87
CA TRP A 398 -27.24 23.39 3.82
C TRP A 398 -28.10 22.28 4.40
N LEU A 399 -28.49 21.33 3.55
CA LEU A 399 -29.22 20.14 3.97
C LEU A 399 -28.23 19.12 4.52
N ASN A 400 -28.40 18.73 5.80
CA ASN A 400 -27.62 17.63 6.35
C ASN A 400 -27.92 16.33 5.60
N GLN A 401 -26.91 15.47 5.55
CA GLN A 401 -27.05 14.15 4.96
C GLN A 401 -27.92 13.28 5.86
N TYR A 402 -28.79 12.47 5.27
CA TYR A 402 -29.72 11.62 6.02
C TYR A 402 -29.26 10.18 6.09
N PRO A 403 -29.57 9.45 7.18
CA PRO A 403 -29.43 8.00 7.28
C PRO A 403 -29.87 7.32 5.98
N SER A 404 -28.97 6.51 5.43
CA SER A 404 -29.18 5.83 4.16
C SER A 404 -28.98 4.33 4.32
N VAL A 405 -29.74 3.59 3.52
CA VAL A 405 -29.59 2.16 3.27
C VAL A 405 -28.91 1.96 1.93
N ASP A 406 -27.91 1.09 1.87
CA ASP A 406 -27.15 0.82 0.64
C ASP A 406 -26.91 -0.69 0.42
N PHE A 407 -26.50 -1.06 -0.79
CA PHE A 407 -26.26 -2.43 -1.22
C PHE A 407 -24.81 -2.63 -1.72
N TYR A 408 -24.17 -3.69 -1.24
CA TYR A 408 -22.89 -4.16 -1.81
C TYR A 408 -23.17 -5.16 -2.93
N GLY A 409 -23.57 -4.69 -4.13
CA GLY A 409 -23.89 -5.56 -5.28
C GLY A 409 -24.39 -4.83 -6.53
N ASN A 410 -24.96 -5.57 -7.50
CA ASN A 410 -25.68 -4.96 -8.63
C ASN A 410 -26.97 -4.27 -8.16
N SER A 411 -27.55 -3.36 -8.95
CA SER A 411 -28.76 -2.57 -8.63
C SER A 411 -30.02 -3.38 -8.26
N THR A 412 -30.00 -4.69 -8.50
CA THR A 412 -31.07 -5.63 -8.15
C THR A 412 -30.84 -6.33 -6.80
N SER A 413 -29.69 -6.10 -6.15
CA SER A 413 -29.33 -6.73 -4.88
C SER A 413 -30.16 -6.15 -3.73
N PRO A 414 -30.43 -6.94 -2.67
CA PRO A 414 -31.07 -6.42 -1.46
C PRO A 414 -30.14 -5.41 -0.77
N ASN A 415 -30.74 -4.43 -0.08
CA ASN A 415 -30.00 -3.53 0.81
C ASN A 415 -29.41 -4.35 1.95
N THR A 416 -28.09 -4.25 2.17
CA THR A 416 -27.38 -5.06 3.17
C THR A 416 -26.78 -4.23 4.29
N SER A 417 -26.82 -2.90 4.21
CA SER A 417 -26.18 -2.03 5.21
C SER A 417 -26.94 -0.73 5.43
N VAL A 418 -26.91 -0.27 6.68
CA VAL A 418 -27.45 1.02 7.13
C VAL A 418 -26.26 1.89 7.57
N HIS A 419 -26.17 3.12 7.08
CA HIS A 419 -25.02 4.00 7.30
C HIS A 419 -25.31 5.19 8.23
N SER A 420 -26.12 5.00 9.27
CA SER A 420 -26.56 6.10 10.16
C SER A 420 -25.41 6.74 10.95
N GLU A 421 -24.59 5.92 11.62
CA GLU A 421 -23.50 6.38 12.48
C GLU A 421 -22.41 7.08 11.67
N LYS A 422 -22.09 6.54 10.49
CA LYS A 422 -21.11 7.12 9.59
C LYS A 422 -21.55 8.51 9.15
N ILE A 423 -22.77 8.64 8.63
CA ILE A 423 -23.33 9.93 8.18
C ILE A 423 -23.39 10.95 9.31
N HIS A 424 -23.73 10.50 10.52
CA HIS A 424 -23.76 11.39 11.68
C HIS A 424 -22.42 12.10 11.90
N VAL A 425 -21.30 11.38 11.77
CA VAL A 425 -19.96 11.96 11.91
C VAL A 425 -19.68 13.03 10.84
N PHE A 426 -20.08 12.80 9.59
CA PHE A 426 -19.94 13.78 8.51
C PHE A 426 -20.81 15.03 8.75
N ASN A 427 -22.04 14.86 9.24
CA ASN A 427 -22.90 15.98 9.60
C ASN A 427 -22.35 16.81 10.77
N VAL A 428 -21.73 16.16 11.76
CA VAL A 428 -21.03 16.85 12.86
C VAL A 428 -19.88 17.70 12.31
N ALA A 429 -19.08 17.14 11.40
CA ALA A 429 -18.01 17.86 10.73
C ALA A 429 -18.56 19.06 9.91
N ALA A 430 -19.62 18.85 9.15
CA ALA A 430 -20.27 19.90 8.37
C ALA A 430 -20.77 21.04 9.26
N ARG A 431 -21.44 20.71 10.37
CA ARG A 431 -21.92 21.70 11.34
C ARG A 431 -20.77 22.46 12.00
N ARG A 432 -19.66 21.80 12.31
CA ARG A 432 -18.46 22.45 12.87
C ARG A 432 -17.83 23.44 11.89
N ILE A 433 -17.75 23.09 10.61
CA ILE A 433 -17.09 23.90 9.57
C ILE A 433 -18.00 25.03 9.09
N LEU A 434 -19.22 24.70 8.66
CA LEU A 434 -20.18 25.66 8.12
C LEU A 434 -20.86 26.50 9.21
N GLY A 435 -20.98 25.99 10.44
CA GLY A 435 -21.57 26.74 11.57
C GLY A 435 -20.79 27.99 11.95
N ASN A 436 -19.54 28.12 11.52
CA ASN A 436 -18.76 29.36 11.65
C ASN A 436 -19.27 30.49 10.74
N TYR A 437 -20.12 30.17 9.76
CA TYR A 437 -20.69 31.12 8.81
C TYR A 437 -22.17 31.31 9.12
N THR A 438 -22.50 32.35 9.88
CA THR A 438 -23.89 32.65 10.31
C THR A 438 -24.86 32.90 9.16
N SER A 439 -24.35 33.18 7.96
CA SER A 439 -25.14 33.37 6.74
C SER A 439 -25.57 32.05 6.08
N ILE A 440 -25.01 30.91 6.50
CA ILE A 440 -25.38 29.58 6.01
C ILE A 440 -26.30 28.93 7.05
N ARG A 441 -27.54 28.62 6.65
CA ARG A 441 -28.50 27.94 7.53
C ARG A 441 -28.36 26.43 7.39
N MET A 442 -28.10 25.74 8.49
CA MET A 442 -28.09 24.27 8.53
C MET A 442 -29.51 23.74 8.74
N TYR A 443 -29.92 22.72 7.98
CA TYR A 443 -31.24 22.10 8.08
C TYR A 443 -31.16 20.59 8.30
N ASP A 444 -31.79 20.10 9.35
CA ASP A 444 -31.85 18.68 9.73
C ASP A 444 -33.18 18.21 10.33
N SER A 445 -34.23 19.04 10.28
CA SER A 445 -35.55 18.75 10.86
C SER A 445 -36.20 17.48 10.33
N SER A 446 -35.84 17.01 9.12
CA SER A 446 -36.38 15.80 8.53
C SER A 446 -35.63 14.50 8.85
N ASN A 447 -34.64 14.55 9.75
CA ASN A 447 -33.81 13.37 10.05
C ASN A 447 -34.62 12.19 10.62
N LEU A 448 -35.62 12.47 11.46
CA LEU A 448 -36.49 11.44 12.03
C LEU A 448 -37.25 10.65 10.96
N TRP A 449 -37.72 11.32 9.89
CA TRP A 449 -38.40 10.66 8.77
C TRP A 449 -37.47 9.72 8.01
N ALA A 450 -36.21 10.12 7.81
CA ALA A 450 -35.22 9.29 7.14
C ALA A 450 -34.81 8.07 7.99
N VAL A 451 -34.74 8.23 9.33
CA VAL A 451 -34.49 7.13 10.26
C VAL A 451 -35.64 6.12 10.22
N GLU A 452 -36.88 6.59 10.31
CA GLU A 452 -38.05 5.71 10.28
C GLU A 452 -38.21 5.01 8.92
N TYR A 453 -37.93 5.71 7.82
CA TYR A 453 -37.79 5.09 6.50
C TYR A 453 -36.73 3.98 6.51
N SER A 454 -35.51 4.27 6.96
CA SER A 454 -34.42 3.29 6.99
C SER A 454 -34.75 2.07 7.86
N ARG A 455 -35.43 2.27 9.01
CA ARG A 455 -35.96 1.20 9.87
C ARG A 455 -37.05 0.39 9.16
N SER A 456 -37.96 1.04 8.46
CA SER A 456 -38.99 0.32 7.70
C SER A 456 -38.39 -0.49 6.55
N CYS A 457 -37.30 -0.05 5.92
CA CYS A 457 -36.58 -0.81 4.89
C CYS A 457 -35.86 -2.05 5.45
N THR A 458 -35.44 -2.06 6.72
CA THR A 458 -34.85 -3.26 7.35
C THR A 458 -35.91 -4.24 7.84
N VAL A 459 -37.09 -3.75 8.25
CA VAL A 459 -38.23 -4.57 8.67
C VAL A 459 -38.96 -5.19 7.47
N PHE A 460 -39.19 -4.41 6.42
CA PHE A 460 -39.70 -4.89 5.13
C PHE A 460 -38.52 -5.24 4.24
N GLN A 461 -37.96 -6.44 4.43
CA GLN A 461 -37.07 -6.99 3.40
C GLN A 461 -37.81 -6.95 2.06
N ARG A 462 -37.07 -6.72 0.98
CA ARG A 462 -37.54 -6.83 -0.42
C ARG A 462 -37.89 -8.29 -0.78
N GLU A 463 -38.46 -9.06 0.15
CA GLU A 463 -39.01 -10.39 -0.03
C GLU A 463 -40.40 -10.29 -0.66
N GLY A 464 -40.40 -9.98 -1.96
CA GLY A 464 -41.56 -10.11 -2.81
C GLY A 464 -41.49 -11.33 -3.71
N LYS A 465 -41.14 -12.53 -3.20
CA LYS A 465 -41.60 -13.76 -3.87
C LYS A 465 -43.06 -13.97 -3.49
N PHE A 466 -43.95 -13.19 -4.11
CA PHE A 466 -45.35 -13.56 -4.12
C PHE A 466 -45.48 -14.86 -4.92
N ASN A 467 -45.97 -15.90 -4.25
CA ASN A 467 -46.26 -17.20 -4.83
C ASN A 467 -47.01 -17.02 -6.16
N SER A 468 -46.60 -17.76 -7.21
CA SER A 468 -47.14 -17.69 -8.57
C SER A 468 -48.60 -18.15 -8.72
N THR A 469 -49.36 -18.16 -7.64
CA THR A 469 -50.76 -18.60 -7.57
C THR A 469 -51.71 -17.53 -7.00
N SER A 470 -51.23 -16.37 -6.56
CA SER A 470 -52.11 -15.28 -6.12
C SER A 470 -52.25 -14.20 -7.20
N THR A 471 -53.47 -14.03 -7.71
CA THR A 471 -53.85 -13.07 -8.76
C THR A 471 -53.92 -11.61 -8.29
N LYS A 472 -53.10 -11.17 -7.33
CA LYS A 472 -53.04 -9.76 -6.91
C LYS A 472 -51.60 -9.25 -6.84
N ALA A 473 -51.29 -8.40 -7.81
CA ALA A 473 -50.21 -7.41 -7.88
C ALA A 473 -48.76 -7.92 -7.98
N TYR A 474 -48.29 -8.09 -9.21
CA TYR A 474 -46.87 -8.06 -9.54
C TYR A 474 -46.35 -6.61 -9.46
N ILE A 475 -45.51 -6.29 -8.48
CA ILE A 475 -44.58 -5.15 -8.60
C ILE A 475 -43.37 -5.67 -9.37
N ASN A 476 -43.40 -5.52 -10.70
CA ASN A 476 -42.25 -5.83 -11.54
C ASN A 476 -41.10 -4.86 -11.20
N GLY A 477 -39.86 -5.33 -11.15
CA GLY A 477 -38.69 -4.52 -10.76
C GLY A 477 -38.44 -3.28 -11.63
N ASN A 478 -39.07 -3.23 -12.80
CA ASN A 478 -39.07 -2.07 -13.71
C ASN A 478 -40.14 -1.00 -13.38
N ASN A 479 -41.10 -1.30 -12.49
CA ASN A 479 -42.19 -0.40 -12.09
C ASN A 479 -42.06 0.10 -10.64
N ALA A 480 -40.98 -0.24 -9.93
CA ALA A 480 -40.78 0.16 -8.54
C ALA A 480 -40.55 1.67 -8.33
N TYR A 481 -40.51 2.47 -9.41
CA TYR A 481 -40.17 3.90 -9.36
C TYR A 481 -41.05 4.79 -10.25
N VAL A 482 -42.19 4.32 -10.77
CA VAL A 482 -42.86 5.03 -11.87
C VAL A 482 -44.40 4.97 -11.75
N ASP A 483 -44.98 5.77 -10.86
CA ASP A 483 -46.05 6.73 -11.17
C ASP A 483 -46.54 7.52 -9.93
N CYS A 484 -47.28 8.61 -10.15
CA CYS A 484 -47.85 9.47 -9.11
C CYS A 484 -48.96 8.81 -8.26
N LYS A 485 -49.25 7.51 -8.44
CA LYS A 485 -50.22 6.74 -7.65
C LYS A 485 -49.55 5.78 -6.66
N ASP A 486 -48.21 5.73 -6.63
CA ASP A 486 -47.46 4.93 -5.68
C ASP A 486 -47.38 5.60 -4.29
N PHE A 487 -48.47 5.49 -3.52
CA PHE A 487 -48.52 5.85 -2.10
C PHE A 487 -47.87 4.79 -1.18
N VAL A 488 -47.26 3.75 -1.74
CA VAL A 488 -46.74 2.59 -0.99
C VAL A 488 -45.23 2.66 -0.80
N HIS A 489 -44.51 3.40 -1.65
CA HIS A 489 -43.09 3.64 -1.42
C HIS A 489 -42.87 4.60 -0.24
N ILE A 490 -42.68 4.02 0.94
CA ILE A 490 -42.30 4.65 2.22
C ILE A 490 -41.24 5.75 2.08
N GLY A 491 -40.30 5.62 1.14
CA GLY A 491 -39.28 6.65 0.87
C GLY A 491 -39.83 7.91 0.20
N TYR A 492 -40.83 7.80 -0.68
CA TYR A 492 -41.46 8.96 -1.31
C TYR A 492 -42.33 9.72 -0.30
N ALA A 493 -43.07 9.00 0.55
CA ALA A 493 -43.84 9.60 1.64
C ALA A 493 -42.93 10.35 2.63
N ALA A 494 -41.81 9.73 3.03
CA ALA A 494 -40.82 10.38 3.89
C ALA A 494 -40.20 11.62 3.23
N LEU A 495 -39.84 11.55 1.94
CA LEU A 495 -39.31 12.69 1.19
C LEU A 495 -40.33 13.83 1.06
N SER A 496 -41.59 13.49 0.74
CA SER A 496 -42.68 14.47 0.62
C SER A 496 -42.92 15.20 1.94
N GLN A 497 -42.97 14.47 3.05
CA GLN A 497 -43.13 15.06 4.38
C GLN A 497 -41.91 15.90 4.81
N ALA A 498 -40.70 15.41 4.53
CA ALA A 498 -39.45 16.14 4.76
C ALA A 498 -39.42 17.47 3.98
N THR A 499 -39.86 17.44 2.73
CA THR A 499 -39.93 18.61 1.85
C THR A 499 -40.99 19.59 2.33
N GLN A 500 -42.16 19.10 2.77
CA GLN A 500 -43.20 19.95 3.34
C GLN A 500 -42.73 20.66 4.62
N LEU A 501 -41.97 19.97 5.48
CA LEU A 501 -41.36 20.59 6.67
C LEU A 501 -40.37 21.68 6.28
N LEU A 502 -39.52 21.44 5.28
CA LEU A 502 -38.58 22.44 4.78
C LEU A 502 -39.32 23.68 4.25
N PHE A 503 -40.36 23.48 3.43
CA PHE A 503 -41.19 24.58 2.94
C PHE A 503 -41.87 25.35 4.06
N ASN A 504 -42.44 24.65 5.04
CA ASN A 504 -43.06 25.29 6.20
C ASN A 504 -42.04 26.11 6.99
N ASP A 505 -40.84 25.59 7.23
CA ASP A 505 -39.78 26.29 7.97
C ASP A 505 -39.28 27.53 7.21
N ILE A 506 -39.15 27.44 5.88
CA ILE A 506 -38.80 28.60 5.03
C ILE A 506 -39.92 29.65 5.05
N CYS A 507 -41.18 29.23 4.87
CA CYS A 507 -42.32 30.14 4.80
C CYS A 507 -42.67 30.78 6.15
N ASN A 508 -42.50 30.04 7.26
CA ASN A 508 -42.84 30.52 8.60
C ASN A 508 -41.74 31.40 9.20
N GLU A 509 -40.46 31.26 8.80
CA GLU A 509 -39.41 32.19 9.22
C GLU A 509 -39.68 33.63 8.74
N HIS A 510 -40.31 33.80 7.58
CA HIS A 510 -40.78 35.11 7.12
C HIS A 510 -41.90 35.71 7.97
N GLN A 511 -42.55 34.93 8.85
CA GLN A 511 -43.61 35.39 9.74
C GLN A 511 -43.15 35.71 11.17
N VAL A 512 -41.93 35.32 11.59
CA VAL A 512 -41.42 35.56 12.96
C VAL A 512 -40.64 36.89 13.07
N SER A 513 -40.62 37.70 12.01
CA SER A 513 -40.11 39.07 12.04
C SER A 513 -41.16 40.08 12.53
N TYR A 514 -41.67 39.94 13.75
CA TYR A 514 -42.30 41.05 14.49
C TYR A 514 -42.15 40.85 16.02
N ALA A 515 -40.95 41.12 16.51
CA ALA A 515 -40.74 41.80 17.79
C ALA A 515 -39.32 42.36 17.77
N LYS A 516 -39.22 43.69 17.85
CA LYS A 516 -37.96 44.42 18.03
C LYS A 516 -37.34 44.13 19.37
#